data_AF-A0A9P5PEB2-F1
#
_entry.id   AF-A0A9P5PEB2-F1
#
_cell.length_a   1.000
_cell.length_b   1.000
_cell.length_c   1.000
_cell.angle_alpha   90.00
_cell.angle_beta   90.00
_cell.angle_gamma   90.00
#
_symmetry.space_group_name_H-M   'P 1'
#
loop_
_entity.id
_entity.type
_entity.pdbx_description
1 polymer ?
#
loop_
_entity_poly.entity_id
_entity_poly.type
_entity_poly.pdbx_seq_one_letter_code
_entity_poly.pdbx_strand_id
1 'polypeptide(L)'
;MYAEQQRLDSYEEAVVHAQKQKSLFDKKVLGSKGGQVEFQKGELVQYRFNQMDNTHSTKVKLAACWSTPVRIAGKLENSYELVWRNGTRVDGGPFHVRRICTFKANPGTELWREHVEIDRLKGSEGENNKTEDAVPAFG
;
A
#
# COMPACT_ATOMS: atom_id res chain seq x y z
N MET A 1 -17.28 -7.24 -45.07
CA MET A 1 -17.73 -6.23 -44.08
C MET A 1 -18.09 -6.83 -42.71
N TYR A 2 -18.31 -8.14 -42.59
CA TYR A 2 -18.77 -8.78 -41.35
C TYR A 2 -17.65 -9.09 -40.31
N ALA A 3 -16.45 -9.40 -40.79
CA ALA A 3 -15.33 -9.81 -39.92
C ALA A 3 -14.77 -8.68 -39.04
N GLU A 4 -14.81 -7.43 -39.52
CA GLU A 4 -14.36 -6.27 -38.73
C GLU A 4 -15.37 -5.93 -37.62
N GLN A 5 -16.68 -6.01 -37.89
CA GLN A 5 -17.71 -5.84 -36.87
C GLN A 5 -17.61 -6.92 -35.77
N GLN A 6 -17.43 -8.18 -36.14
CA GLN A 6 -17.28 -9.26 -35.15
C GLN A 6 -16.05 -9.09 -34.25
N ARG A 7 -14.97 -8.49 -34.75
CA ARG A 7 -13.77 -8.17 -33.96
C ARG A 7 -14.00 -6.99 -33.00
N LEU A 8 -14.78 -6.00 -33.42
CA LEU A 8 -15.17 -4.89 -32.56
C LEU A 8 -16.12 -5.35 -31.44
N ASP A 9 -17.14 -6.14 -31.79
CA ASP A 9 -18.12 -6.65 -30.81
C ASP A 9 -17.44 -7.55 -29.76
N SER A 10 -16.56 -8.47 -30.19
CA SER A 10 -15.82 -9.33 -29.25
C SER A 10 -14.83 -8.57 -28.37
N TYR A 11 -14.26 -7.47 -28.86
CA TYR A 11 -13.41 -6.59 -28.05
C TYR A 11 -14.23 -5.82 -27.01
N GLU A 12 -15.39 -5.30 -27.41
CA GLU A 12 -16.30 -4.59 -26.50
C GLU A 12 -16.78 -5.51 -25.37
N GLU A 13 -17.18 -6.74 -25.70
CA GLU A 13 -17.55 -7.76 -24.71
C GLU A 13 -16.41 -8.06 -23.71
N ALA A 14 -15.17 -8.15 -24.19
CA ALA A 14 -14.01 -8.38 -23.34
C ALA A 14 -13.74 -7.20 -22.39
N VAL A 15 -13.89 -5.96 -22.86
CA VAL A 15 -13.75 -4.74 -22.05
C VAL A 15 -14.84 -4.66 -20.99
N VAL A 16 -16.10 -4.91 -21.36
CA VAL A 16 -17.24 -4.92 -20.42
C VAL A 16 -17.04 -5.99 -19.35
N HIS A 17 -16.59 -7.19 -19.75
CA HIS A 17 -16.28 -8.26 -18.81
C HIS A 17 -15.14 -7.88 -17.85
N ALA A 18 -14.07 -7.27 -18.36
CA ALA A 18 -12.95 -6.81 -17.55
C ALA A 18 -13.37 -5.72 -16.53
N GLN A 19 -14.19 -4.75 -16.95
CA GLN A 19 -14.75 -3.73 -16.06
C GLN A 19 -15.62 -4.35 -14.96
N LYS A 20 -16.45 -5.34 -15.31
CA LYS A 20 -17.28 -6.07 -14.34
C LYS A 20 -16.41 -6.77 -13.29
N GLN A 21 -15.38 -7.51 -13.72
CA GLN A 21 -14.47 -8.19 -12.79
C GLN A 21 -13.71 -7.21 -11.90
N LYS A 22 -13.25 -6.07 -12.45
CA LYS A 22 -12.63 -4.99 -11.67
C LYS A 22 -13.60 -4.47 -10.60
N SER A 23 -14.84 -4.16 -10.97
CA SER A 23 -15.84 -3.65 -10.02
C SER A 23 -16.15 -4.65 -8.90
N LEU A 24 -16.19 -5.95 -9.19
CA LEU A 24 -16.43 -7.01 -8.20
C LEU A 24 -15.22 -7.14 -7.26
N PHE A 25 -14.01 -7.04 -7.81
CA PHE A 25 -12.79 -7.04 -7.02
C PHE A 25 -12.74 -5.83 -6.08
N ASP A 26 -13.01 -4.62 -6.59
CA ASP A 26 -13.00 -3.39 -5.80
C ASP A 26 -14.02 -3.45 -4.66
N LYS A 27 -15.24 -3.92 -4.93
CA LYS A 27 -16.26 -4.16 -3.88
C LYS A 27 -15.78 -5.14 -2.82
N LYS A 28 -15.08 -6.22 -3.23
CA LYS A 28 -14.55 -7.22 -2.31
C LYS A 28 -13.39 -6.67 -1.47
N VAL A 29 -12.54 -5.82 -2.04
CA VAL A 29 -11.45 -5.16 -1.31
C VAL A 29 -12.01 -4.17 -0.30
N LEU A 30 -12.98 -3.34 -0.69
CA LEU A 30 -13.65 -2.39 0.21
C LEU A 30 -14.43 -3.09 1.32
N GLY A 31 -15.05 -4.24 1.04
CA GLY A 31 -15.76 -5.05 2.04
C GLY A 31 -14.87 -5.93 2.93
N SER A 32 -13.56 -6.00 2.67
CA SER A 32 -12.62 -6.77 3.48
C SER A 32 -12.32 -6.05 4.80
N LYS A 33 -12.12 -6.80 5.89
CA LYS A 33 -11.70 -6.24 7.19
C LYS A 33 -10.42 -5.40 7.11
N GLY A 34 -9.55 -5.69 6.15
CA GLY A 34 -8.31 -4.94 5.92
C GLY A 34 -8.47 -3.71 5.04
N GLY A 35 -9.59 -3.58 4.31
CA GLY A 35 -9.83 -2.52 3.35
C GLY A 35 -8.73 -2.40 2.27
N GLN A 36 -8.68 -1.22 1.65
CA GLN A 36 -7.55 -0.82 0.81
C GLN A 36 -6.38 -0.44 1.72
N VAL A 37 -5.28 -1.19 1.62
CA VAL A 37 -4.06 -0.91 2.38
C VAL A 37 -3.30 0.19 1.65
N GLU A 38 -3.50 1.43 2.10
CA GLU A 38 -2.68 2.56 1.68
C GLU A 38 -1.80 3.01 2.82
N PHE A 39 -0.56 3.32 2.50
CA PHE A 39 0.38 3.87 3.46
C PHE A 39 0.78 5.27 3.05
N GLN A 40 1.05 6.12 4.02
CA GLN A 40 1.49 7.49 3.78
C GLN A 40 3.00 7.63 3.99
N LYS A 41 3.56 8.68 3.39
CA LYS A 41 4.96 9.02 3.57
C LYS A 41 5.26 9.28 5.05
N GLY A 42 6.39 8.74 5.52
CA GLY A 42 6.83 8.84 6.91
C GLY A 42 6.33 7.72 7.82
N GLU A 43 5.28 6.98 7.45
CA GLU A 43 4.70 5.94 8.30
C GLU A 43 5.68 4.80 8.62
N LEU A 44 5.65 4.34 9.87
CA LEU A 44 6.44 3.20 10.32
C LEU A 44 5.78 1.89 9.88
N VAL A 45 6.53 1.13 9.10
CA VAL A 45 6.12 -0.16 8.55
C VAL A 45 7.23 -1.19 8.70
N GLN A 46 6.89 -2.47 8.62
CA GLN A 46 7.86 -3.55 8.45
C GLN A 46 7.66 -4.19 7.09
N TYR A 47 8.72 -4.74 6.52
CA TYR A 47 8.62 -5.52 5.29
C TYR A 47 9.02 -6.98 5.50
N ARG A 48 8.47 -7.87 4.67
CA ARG A 48 8.73 -9.31 4.71
C ARG A 48 9.93 -9.71 3.85
N PHE A 49 10.82 -10.53 4.41
CA PHE A 49 11.95 -11.10 3.68
C PHE A 49 11.51 -12.26 2.75
N ASN A 50 11.60 -12.06 1.43
CA ASN A 50 11.15 -13.05 0.43
C ASN A 50 11.96 -14.36 0.46
N GLN A 51 13.26 -14.27 0.78
CA GLN A 51 14.17 -15.41 0.82
C GLN A 51 13.76 -16.47 1.85
N MET A 52 12.92 -16.10 2.83
CA MET A 52 12.45 -17.00 3.87
C MET A 52 11.35 -17.95 3.40
N ASP A 53 10.60 -17.59 2.34
CA ASP A 53 9.48 -18.39 1.87
C ASP A 53 9.94 -19.60 1.04
N ASN A 54 11.06 -19.46 0.31
CA ASN A 54 11.57 -20.52 -0.57
C ASN A 54 12.69 -21.37 0.06
N THR A 55 13.22 -20.96 1.21
CA THR A 55 14.38 -21.63 1.82
C THR A 55 13.97 -22.47 3.03
N HIS A 56 13.89 -23.80 2.86
CA HIS A 56 13.57 -24.75 3.94
C HIS A 56 14.79 -25.09 4.82
N SER A 57 15.50 -24.07 5.32
CA SER A 57 16.61 -24.26 6.27
C SER A 57 16.15 -24.03 7.71
N THR A 58 16.68 -24.81 8.66
CA THR A 58 16.41 -24.62 10.10
C THR A 58 16.75 -23.21 10.57
N LYS A 59 17.81 -22.60 10.03
CA LYS A 59 18.19 -21.20 10.36
C LYS A 59 17.11 -20.20 9.94
N VAL A 60 16.50 -20.42 8.78
CA VAL A 60 15.43 -19.56 8.23
C VAL A 60 14.13 -19.73 9.02
N LYS A 61 13.81 -20.96 9.46
CA LYS A 61 12.62 -21.23 10.27
C LYS A 61 12.64 -20.55 11.64
N LEU A 62 13.82 -20.30 12.20
CA LEU A 62 14.00 -19.63 13.50
C LEU A 62 14.18 -18.11 13.37
N ALA A 63 14.43 -17.60 12.16
CA ALA A 63 14.60 -16.17 11.94
C ALA A 63 13.25 -15.44 11.95
N ALA A 64 13.26 -14.15 12.30
CA ALA A 64 12.07 -13.33 12.24
C ALA A 64 11.64 -13.10 10.78
N CYS A 65 10.35 -13.33 10.48
CA CYS A 65 9.80 -13.14 9.14
C CYS A 65 9.72 -11.67 8.69
N TRP A 66 9.72 -10.74 9.65
CA TRP A 66 9.54 -9.31 9.43
C TRP A 66 10.83 -8.55 9.77
N SER A 67 11.11 -7.50 9.03
CA SER A 67 12.24 -6.61 9.26
C SER A 67 12.09 -5.81 10.56
N THR A 68 13.15 -5.10 10.95
CA THR A 68 13.01 -3.96 11.86
C THR A 68 12.15 -2.87 11.21
N PRO A 69 11.52 -2.00 12.02
CA PRO A 69 10.63 -0.96 11.50
C PRO A 69 11.39 0.06 10.65
N VAL A 70 10.81 0.38 9.50
CA VAL A 70 11.30 1.30 8.48
C VAL A 70 10.25 2.36 8.17
N ARG A 71 10.67 3.47 7.57
CA ARG A 71 9.79 4.55 7.15
C ARG A 71 9.52 4.47 5.65
N ILE A 72 8.35 4.95 5.24
CA ILE A 72 8.03 5.10 3.82
C ILE A 72 8.56 6.44 3.30
N ALA A 73 9.35 6.41 2.24
CA ALA A 73 9.87 7.60 1.58
C ALA A 73 8.98 8.09 0.45
N GLY A 74 8.35 7.18 -0.29
CA GLY A 74 7.52 7.49 -1.44
C GLY A 74 6.62 6.33 -1.84
N LYS A 75 5.55 6.67 -2.57
CA LYS A 75 4.58 5.73 -3.15
C LYS A 75 4.77 5.69 -4.67
N LEU A 76 4.85 4.48 -5.21
CA LEU A 76 4.91 4.13 -6.63
C LEU A 76 3.75 3.16 -6.91
N GLU A 77 2.56 3.71 -7.16
CA GLU A 77 1.29 2.95 -7.26
C GLU A 77 1.07 2.00 -6.07
N ASN A 78 1.24 0.68 -6.29
CA ASN A 78 1.11 -0.39 -5.29
C ASN A 78 2.44 -0.80 -4.66
N SER A 79 3.52 -0.10 -4.98
CA SER A 79 4.86 -0.31 -4.45
C SER A 79 5.32 0.92 -3.66
N TYR A 80 6.17 0.71 -2.67
CA TYR A 80 6.64 1.77 -1.79
C TYR A 80 8.15 1.74 -1.67
N GLU A 81 8.76 2.92 -1.66
CA GLU A 81 10.17 3.08 -1.32
C GLU A 81 10.31 3.15 0.20
N LEU A 82 11.18 2.31 0.74
CA LEU A 82 11.42 2.20 2.17
C LEU A 82 12.79 2.79 2.52
N VAL A 83 12.85 3.45 3.67
CA VAL A 83 14.05 4.09 4.21
C VAL A 83 14.21 3.69 5.67
N TRP A 84 15.44 3.32 6.04
CA TRP A 84 15.81 3.05 7.42
C TRP A 84 15.75 4.33 8.27
N ARG A 85 15.71 4.19 9.60
CA ARG A 85 15.75 5.34 10.52
C ARG A 85 16.97 6.25 10.30
N ASN A 86 18.06 5.68 9.78
CA ASN A 86 19.31 6.39 9.48
C ASN A 86 19.26 7.20 8.16
N GLY A 87 18.13 7.18 7.43
CA GLY A 87 17.98 7.87 6.14
C GLY A 87 18.46 7.07 4.92
N THR A 88 19.09 5.91 5.13
CA THR A 88 19.52 5.03 4.05
C THR A 88 18.32 4.32 3.42
N ARG A 89 18.27 4.27 2.08
CA ARG A 89 17.28 3.48 1.35
C ARG A 89 17.45 1.99 1.67
N VAL A 90 16.34 1.28 1.77
CA VAL A 90 16.36 -0.17 1.97
C VAL A 90 16.77 -0.83 0.65
N ASP A 91 17.74 -1.73 0.72
CA ASP A 91 18.18 -2.51 -0.44
C ASP A 91 17.08 -3.49 -0.89
N GLY A 92 16.93 -3.65 -2.20
CA GLY A 92 15.90 -4.53 -2.78
C GLY A 92 14.81 -3.82 -3.59
N GLY A 93 14.94 -2.51 -3.80
CA GLY A 93 14.07 -1.72 -4.68
C GLY A 93 12.71 -1.38 -4.04
N PRO A 94 11.74 -0.90 -4.84
CA PRO A 94 10.39 -0.63 -4.36
C PRO A 94 9.72 -1.92 -3.89
N PHE A 95 9.12 -1.89 -2.70
CA PHE A 95 8.45 -3.04 -2.10
C PHE A 95 6.95 -3.00 -2.36
N HIS A 96 6.39 -4.08 -2.90
CA HIS A 96 4.96 -4.20 -3.11
C HIS A 96 4.18 -4.16 -1.78
N VAL A 97 3.02 -3.49 -1.76
CA VAL A 97 2.18 -3.27 -0.57
C VAL A 97 1.89 -4.54 0.23
N ARG A 98 1.68 -5.68 -0.45
CA ARG A 98 1.43 -7.00 0.18
C ARG A 98 2.58 -7.52 1.04
N ARG A 99 3.79 -7.01 0.82
CA ARG A 99 4.98 -7.39 1.60
C ARG A 99 5.24 -6.44 2.76
N ILE A 100 4.42 -5.41 2.91
CA ILE A 100 4.56 -4.37 3.91
C ILE A 100 3.40 -4.52 4.90
N CYS A 101 3.68 -4.35 6.19
CA CYS A 101 2.66 -4.30 7.23
C CYS A 101 2.88 -3.10 8.15
N THR A 102 1.80 -2.56 8.69
CA THR A 102 1.85 -1.47 9.67
C THR A 102 2.53 -1.95 10.93
N PHE A 103 3.48 -1.16 11.44
CA PHE A 103 4.13 -1.45 12.72
C PHE A 103 3.45 -0.68 13.85
N LYS A 104 2.92 -1.41 14.84
CA LYS A 104 2.39 -0.81 16.07
C LYS A 104 3.43 -0.94 17.17
N ALA A 105 4.07 0.18 17.50
CA ALA A 105 5.05 0.24 18.57
C ALA A 105 4.38 0.10 19.94
N ASN A 106 5.08 -0.53 20.90
CA ASN A 106 4.61 -0.61 22.28
C ASN A 106 4.73 0.76 22.97
N PRO A 107 3.73 1.16 23.78
CA PRO A 107 3.73 2.45 24.46
C PRO A 107 4.98 2.63 25.32
N GLY A 108 5.58 3.82 25.28
CA GLY A 108 6.79 4.17 26.02
C GLY A 108 8.11 3.92 25.29
N THR A 109 8.10 3.29 24.11
CA THR A 109 9.30 3.14 23.26
C THR A 109 9.55 4.41 22.42
N GLU A 110 10.80 4.62 21.97
CA GLU A 110 11.12 5.74 21.06
C GLU A 110 10.30 5.68 19.77
N LEU A 111 10.13 4.47 19.23
CA LEU A 111 9.33 4.21 18.03
C LEU A 111 7.85 4.55 18.22
N TRP A 112 7.34 4.44 19.45
CA TRP A 112 5.98 4.85 19.76
C TRP A 112 5.81 6.36 19.75
N ARG A 113 6.81 7.13 20.21
CA ARG A 113 6.78 8.59 20.11
C ARG A 113 6.76 9.03 18.65
N GLU A 114 7.62 8.42 17.83
CA GLU A 114 7.67 8.68 16.38
C GLU A 114 6.34 8.35 15.71
N HIS A 115 5.72 7.21 16.05
CA HIS A 115 4.42 6.82 15.52
C HIS A 115 3.33 7.84 15.87
N VAL A 116 3.26 8.27 17.13
CA VAL A 116 2.29 9.29 17.58
C VAL A 116 2.53 10.64 16.89
N GLU A 117 3.78 11.02 16.67
CA GLU A 117 4.12 12.25 15.96
C GLU A 117 3.67 12.22 14.51
N ILE A 118 3.91 11.10 13.82
CA ILE A 118 3.42 10.89 12.45
C ILE A 118 1.89 10.91 12.41
N ASP A 119 1.22 10.22 13.33
CA ASP A 119 -0.25 10.21 13.39
C ASP A 119 -0.84 11.61 13.64
N ARG A 120 -0.17 12.45 14.43
CA ARG A 120 -0.55 13.86 14.61
C ARG A 120 -0.40 14.67 13.33
N LEU A 121 0.70 14.49 12.60
CA LEU A 121 0.91 15.16 11.31
C LEU A 121 -0.15 14.76 10.29
N LYS A 122 -0.49 13.46 10.23
CA LYS A 122 -1.56 12.94 9.37
C LYS A 122 -2.92 13.60 9.62
N GLY A 123 -3.27 13.82 10.88
CA GLY A 123 -4.51 14.49 11.26
C GLY A 123 -4.64 15.90 10.65
N SER A 124 -3.53 16.63 10.56
CA SER A 124 -3.51 17.99 10.00
C SER A 124 -3.54 18.04 8.47
N GLU A 125 -2.94 17.07 7.77
CA GLU A 125 -2.95 17.02 6.29
C GLU A 125 -4.32 16.63 5.73
N GLY A 126 -5.07 15.79 6.45
CA GLY A 126 -6.43 15.38 6.06
C GLY A 126 -7.49 16.49 6.12
N GLU A 127 -7.24 17.55 6.89
CA GLU A 127 -8.13 18.73 6.98
C GLU A 127 -7.89 19.71 5.82
N ASN A 128 -6.64 19.86 5.38
CA ASN A 128 -6.29 20.75 4.26
C ASN A 128 -6.86 20.26 2.92
N ASN A 129 -6.83 18.96 2.64
CA ASN A 129 -7.37 18.41 1.39
C ASN A 129 -8.91 18.44 1.30
N LYS A 130 -9.64 18.60 2.41
CA LYS A 130 -11.11 18.74 2.40
C LYS A 130 -11.59 20.12 1.97
N THR A 131 -10.72 21.13 2.02
CA THR A 131 -11.11 22.51 1.73
C THR A 131 -11.05 22.83 0.23
N GLU A 132 -10.28 22.07 -0.54
CA GLU A 132 -10.12 22.27 -2.00
C GLU A 132 -11.23 21.63 -2.86
N ASP A 133 -11.94 20.62 -2.34
CA ASP A 133 -13.07 19.97 -3.05
C ASP A 133 -14.41 20.73 -2.91
N ALA A 134 -14.46 21.82 -2.13
CA ALA A 134 -15.62 22.67 -1.99
C ALA A 134 -15.62 23.79 -3.06
N VAL A 135 -15.72 23.43 -4.34
CA VAL A 135 -16.03 24.41 -5.38
C VAL A 135 -17.50 24.84 -5.22
N PRO A 136 -17.80 26.12 -4.91
CA PRO A 136 -19.18 26.57 -4.83
C PRO A 136 -19.80 26.51 -6.23
N ALA A 137 -20.89 25.75 -6.36
CA ALA A 137 -21.74 25.80 -7.54
C ALA A 137 -22.30 27.22 -7.67
N PHE A 138 -21.78 27.99 -8.63
CA PHE A 138 -22.39 29.25 -9.04
C PHE A 138 -23.71 28.94 -9.76
N GLY A 139 -24.77 29.61 -9.31
CA GLY A 139 -26.14 29.49 -9.83
C GLY A 139 -26.41 30.27 -11.10
#